data_AF-A0AAW5TW51-F1
#
_entry.id   AF-A0AAW5TW51-F1
#
_cell.length_a   1.000
_cell.length_b   1.000
_cell.length_c   1.000
_cell.angle_alpha   90.00
_cell.angle_beta   90.00
_cell.angle_gamma   90.00
#
_symmetry.space_group_name_H-M   'P 1'
#
loop_
_entity.id
_entity.type
_entity.pdbx_description
1 polymer ?
#
loop_
_entity_poly.entity_id
_entity_poly.type
_entity_poly.pdbx_seq_one_letter_code
_entity_poly.pdbx_strand_id
1 'polypeptide(L)' 'MQKNGERSYFEYSTLRHKWEKKEGITLSETERDVLRLSAQGYTMNDIADRLCKSVDTIKACKHLFAKIA' A
#
# COMPACT_ATOMS: atom_id res chain seq x y z
N MET A 1 2.61 -7.23 20.84
CA MET A 1 3.49 -7.13 19.65
C MET A 1 2.76 -7.77 18.49
N GLN A 2 2.02 -7.00 17.69
CA GLN A 2 1.29 -7.53 16.53
C GLN A 2 2.23 -7.54 15.32
N LYS A 3 2.48 -8.74 14.77
CA LYS A 3 3.24 -8.95 13.53
C LYS A 3 2.44 -8.36 12.35
N ASN A 4 2.64 -7.09 12.04
CA ASN A 4 2.29 -6.51 10.74
C ASN A 4 3.22 -7.16 9.70
N GLY A 5 2.70 -7.91 8.72
CA GLY A 5 3.60 -8.35 7.65
C GLY A 5 3.06 -9.26 6.56
N GLU A 6 2.09 -10.12 6.84
CA GLU A 6 1.62 -11.08 5.83
C GLU A 6 0.11 -11.12 5.80
N ARG A 7 -0.51 -10.10 5.19
CA ARG A 7 -1.94 -10.17 4.84
C ARG A 7 -2.07 -11.01 3.56
N SER A 8 -1.80 -12.30 3.68
CA SER A 8 -2.24 -13.24 2.64
C SER A 8 -3.76 -13.22 2.62
N TYR A 9 -4.37 -12.86 1.49
CA TYR A 9 -5.82 -12.98 1.32
C TYR A 9 -6.12 -14.14 0.39
N PHE A 10 -7.26 -14.79 0.60
CA PHE A 10 -7.72 -15.83 -0.30
C PHE A 10 -8.72 -15.20 -1.26
N GLU A 11 -8.42 -15.27 -2.55
CA GLU A 11 -9.33 -14.85 -3.61
C GLU A 11 -9.99 -16.09 -4.20
N TYR A 12 -11.31 -16.07 -4.34
CA TYR A 12 -12.03 -17.16 -4.98
C TYR A 12 -11.95 -17.00 -6.50
N SER A 13 -11.13 -17.83 -7.15
CA SER A 13 -11.01 -17.84 -8.60
C SER A 13 -12.21 -18.56 -9.20
N THR A 14 -13.16 -17.81 -9.77
CA THR A 14 -14.33 -18.35 -10.49
C THR A 14 -13.93 -19.19 -11.72
N LEU A 15 -12.73 -18.95 -12.28
CA LEU A 15 -12.15 -19.73 -13.37
C LEU A 15 -11.70 -21.13 -12.94
N ARG A 16 -11.14 -21.26 -11.73
CA ARG A 16 -10.58 -22.52 -11.20
C ARG A 16 -11.47 -23.18 -10.17
N HIS A 17 -12.58 -22.52 -9.79
CA HIS A 17 -13.51 -22.89 -8.75
C HIS A 17 -12.83 -23.22 -7.41
N LYS A 18 -11.74 -22.50 -7.09
CA LYS A 18 -10.87 -22.76 -5.94
C LYS A 18 -10.44 -21.44 -5.29
N TRP A 19 -10.21 -21.51 -3.98
CA TRP A 19 -9.58 -20.42 -3.23
C TRP A 19 -8.08 -20.41 -3.49
N GLU A 20 -7.57 -19.31 -4.03
CA GLU A 20 -6.15 -19.12 -4.27
C GLU A 20 -5.59 -18.17 -3.22
N LYS A 21 -4.54 -18.61 -2.52
CA LYS A 21 -3.81 -17.78 -1.57
C LYS A 21 -2.99 -16.78 -2.37
N LYS A 22 -3.38 -15.51 -2.30
CA LYS A 22 -2.61 -14.39 -2.85
C LYS A 22 -1.84 -13.76 -1.71
N GLU A 23 -0.55 -13.49 -1.92
CA GLU A 23 0.17 -12.57 -1.06
C GLU A 23 -0.44 -11.18 -1.27
N GLY A 24 -1.11 -10.67 -0.25
CA GLY A 24 -1.51 -9.27 -0.26
C GLY A 24 -0.26 -8.41 -0.25
N ILE A 25 -0.30 -7.34 -1.04
CA ILE A 25 0.74 -6.32 -1.03
C ILE A 25 0.81 -5.79 0.41
N THR A 26 1.89 -6.13 1.12
CA THR A 26 2.11 -5.65 2.49
C THR A 26 2.54 -4.20 2.40
N LEU A 27 1.53 -3.32 2.35
CA LEU A 27 1.74 -1.89 2.56
C LEU A 27 2.19 -1.68 4.00
N SER A 28 3.40 -1.18 4.15
CA SER A 28 3.89 -0.59 5.39
C SER A 28 2.92 0.50 5.84
N GLU A 29 2.89 0.77 7.14
CA GLU A 29 2.01 1.80 7.70
C GLU A 29 2.22 3.16 7.02
N THR A 30 3.48 3.48 6.73
CA THR A 30 3.87 4.67 5.97
C THR A 30 3.24 4.69 4.58
N GLU A 31 3.26 3.58 3.84
CA GLU A 31 2.70 3.51 2.48
C GLU A 31 1.18 3.67 2.49
N ARG A 32 0.52 3.14 3.53
CA ARG A 32 -0.92 3.32 3.78
C ARG A 32 -1.28 4.78 4.08
N ASP A 33 -0.48 5.46 4.91
CA ASP A 33 -0.69 6.88 5.18
C ASP A 33 -0.41 7.76 3.96
N VAL A 34 0.62 7.43 3.17
CA VAL A 34 0.84 8.08 1.86
C VAL A 34 -0.39 7.92 0.96
N LEU A 35 -0.94 6.71 0.87
CA LEU A 35 -2.15 6.43 0.09
C LEU A 35 -3.35 7.26 0.56
N ARG A 36 -3.58 7.32 1.88
CA ARG A 36 -4.67 8.09 2.48
C ARG A 36 -4.52 9.59 2.24
N LEU A 37 -3.33 10.14 2.45
CA LEU A 37 -3.08 11.58 2.28
C LEU A 37 -3.09 11.97 0.79
N SER A 38 -2.56 11.12 -0.08
CA SER A 38 -2.63 11.30 -1.53
C SER A 38 -4.08 11.31 -2.02
N ALA A 39 -4.91 10.37 -1.54
CA ALA A 39 -6.35 10.34 -1.85
C ALA A 39 -7.13 11.54 -1.30
N GLN A 40 -6.66 12.17 -0.22
CA GLN A 40 -7.22 13.41 0.32
C GLN A 40 -6.83 14.65 -0.50
N GLY A 41 -5.89 14.53 -1.45
CA GLY A 41 -5.44 15.64 -2.30
C GLY A 41 -4.22 16.39 -1.77
N TYR A 42 -3.51 15.84 -0.78
CA TYR A 42 -2.25 16.43 -0.33
C TYR A 42 -1.14 16.28 -1.37
N THR A 43 -0.27 17.28 -1.47
CA THR A 43 0.90 17.23 -2.36
C THR A 43 1.98 16.31 -1.78
N MET A 44 2.84 15.75 -2.64
CA MET A 44 3.91 14.85 -2.20
C MET A 44 4.85 15.50 -1.15
N ASN A 45 5.04 16.81 -1.25
CA ASN A 45 5.85 17.57 -0.29
C ASN A 45 5.14 17.67 1.07
N ASP A 46 3.85 17.97 1.09
CA ASP A 46 3.03 17.99 2.32
C ASP A 46 3.04 16.61 3.01
N ILE A 47 2.92 15.54 2.22
CA ILE A 47 2.93 14.17 2.73
C ILE A 47 4.30 13.80 3.28
N ALA A 48 5.38 14.18 2.58
CA ALA A 48 6.75 13.97 3.02
C ALA A 48 7.03 14.68 4.35
N ASP A 49 6.61 15.93 4.46
CA ASP A 49 6.72 16.75 5.67
C ASP A 49 5.94 16.13 6.83
N ARG A 50 4.67 15.78 6.62
CA ARG A 50 3.81 15.15 7.64
C ARG A 50 4.31 13.79 8.12
N LEU A 51 4.89 13.00 7.23
CA LEU A 51 5.42 11.68 7.57
C LEU A 51 6.86 11.74 8.08
N CYS A 52 7.49 12.93 8.13
CA CYS A 52 8.92 13.09 8.39
C CYS A 52 9.77 12.15 7.51
N LYS A 53 9.41 12.04 6.22
CA LYS A 53 10.08 11.20 5.22
C LYS A 53 10.55 12.05 4.06
N SER A 54 11.55 11.55 3.34
CA SER A 54 11.98 12.19 2.11
C SER A 54 10.93 12.06 1.02
N VAL A 55 10.79 13.09 0.18
CA VAL A 55 9.90 13.10 -0.98
C VAL A 55 10.20 11.92 -1.92
N ASP A 56 11.46 11.47 -1.99
CA ASP A 56 11.85 10.29 -2.76
C ASP A 56 11.22 8.98 -2.24
N THR A 57 11.03 8.85 -0.92
CA THR A 57 10.30 7.73 -0.33
C THR A 57 8.83 7.78 -0.75
N ILE A 58 8.21 8.96 -0.75
CA ILE A 58 6.82 9.16 -1.20
C ILE A 58 6.69 8.83 -2.70
N LYS A 59 7.68 9.24 -3.49
CA LYS A 59 7.76 8.97 -4.93
C LYS A 59 7.90 7.47 -5.22
N ALA A 60 8.68 6.74 -4.41
CA ALA A 60 8.76 5.29 -4.48
C ALA A 60 7.43 4.62 -4.10
N CYS A 61 6.75 5.11 -3.05
CA CYS A 61 5.40 4.66 -2.69
C CYS A 61 4.41 4.86 -3.85
N LYS A 62 4.56 5.94 -4.65
CA LYS A 62 3.73 6.18 -5.85
C LYS A 62 3.79 5.01 -6.84
N HIS A 63 4.95 4.39 -7.02
CA HIS A 63 5.10 3.21 -7.89
C HIS A 63 4.28 2.02 -7.39
N LEU A 64 4.05 1.94 -6.07
CA LEU A 64 3.20 0.90 -5.48
C LEU A 64 1.72 1.11 -5.79
N PHE A 65 1.25 2.35 -6.02
CA PHE A 65 -0.12 2.59 -6.51
C PHE A 65 -0.36 1.89 -7.85
N ALA A 66 0.65 1.82 -8.73
CA ALA A 66 0.56 1.11 -10.00
C ALA A 66 0.49 -0.42 -9.85
N LYS A 67 0.87 -0.97 -8.69
CA LYS A 67 0.70 -2.40 -8.38
C LYS A 67 -0.67 -2.73 -7.77
N ILE A 68 -1.38 -1.73 -7.25
CA ILE A 68 -2.66 -1.88 -6.56
C ILE A 68 -3.85 -1.51 -7.47
N ALA A 69 -3.60 -0.71 -8.52
CA ALA A 69 -4.57 -0.35 -9.56
C ALA A 69 -4.64 -1.42 -10.66
#